data_AF-A0A960H613-F1
#
_entry.id   AF-A0A960H613-F1
#
_cell.length_a   1.000
_cell.length_b   1.000
_cell.length_c   1.000
_cell.angle_alpha   90.00
_cell.angle_beta   90.00
_cell.angle_gamma   90.00
#
_symmetry.space_group_name_H-M   'P 1'
#
loop_
_entity.id
_entity.type
_entity.pdbx_description
1 polymer ?
#
loop_
_entity_poly.entity_id
_entity_poly.type
_entity_poly.pdbx_seq_one_letter_code
_entity_poly.pdbx_strand_id
1 'polypeptide(L)' 'MTDQPDLPRRTGPFAVGDRVQLTDAKGRHYTMVLTPGGEFHTHRGAIGHDG' A
#
# COMPACT_ATOMS: atom_id res chain seq x y z
N MET A 1 -13.57 28.38 -11.75
CA MET A 1 -12.22 27.89 -11.45
C MET A 1 -12.18 27.65 -9.94
N THR A 2 -12.75 26.54 -9.49
CA THR A 2 -12.77 26.19 -8.06
C THR A 2 -11.39 25.70 -7.66
N ASP A 3 -10.74 26.46 -6.78
CA ASP A 3 -9.57 26.03 -6.04
C ASP A 3 -9.99 24.83 -5.18
N GLN A 4 -9.74 23.62 -5.68
CA GLN A 4 -9.86 22.40 -4.90
C GLN A 4 -8.57 22.33 -4.07
N PRO A 5 -8.63 22.34 -2.73
CA PRO A 5 -7.42 22.29 -1.93
C PRO A 5 -6.63 21.06 -2.37
N ASP A 6 -5.35 21.27 -2.71
CA ASP A 6 -4.41 20.20 -3.03
C ASP A 6 -4.23 19.39 -1.75
N LEU A 7 -5.16 18.46 -1.50
CA LEU A 7 -5.04 17.49 -0.42
C LEU A 7 -3.66 16.89 -0.62
N PRO A 8 -2.77 16.97 0.38
CA PRO A 8 -1.38 16.60 0.19
C PRO A 8 -1.37 15.22 -0.45
N ARG A 9 -0.89 15.15 -1.70
CA ARG A 9 -0.57 13.87 -2.31
C ARG A 9 0.28 13.16 -1.26
N ARG A 10 -0.18 11.99 -0.79
CA ARG A 10 0.58 11.17 0.15
C ARG A 10 1.79 10.63 -0.62
N THR A 11 2.77 11.49 -0.82
CA THR A 11 4.06 11.21 -1.44
C THR A 11 5.06 11.02 -0.32
N GLY A 12 5.59 9.81 -0.22
CA GLY A 12 6.48 9.36 0.83
C GLY A 12 6.48 7.83 0.91
N PRO A 13 7.39 7.22 1.68
CA PRO A 13 7.32 5.79 2.00
C PRO A 13 5.96 5.45 2.61
N PHE A 14 5.50 4.22 2.40
CA PHE A 14 4.29 3.77 3.06
C PHE A 14 4.49 3.71 4.57
N ALA A 15 3.48 4.13 5.33
CA ALA A 15 3.52 4.12 6.79
C ALA A 15 2.51 3.12 7.35
N VAL A 16 2.76 2.67 8.59
CA VAL A 16 1.80 1.88 9.36
C VAL A 16 0.45 2.62 9.42
N GLY A 17 -0.63 1.89 9.14
CA GLY A 17 -1.99 2.41 9.06
C GLY A 17 -2.42 2.89 7.66
N ASP A 18 -1.50 3.00 6.70
CA ASP A 18 -1.86 3.33 5.33
C ASP A 18 -2.63 2.18 4.67
N ARG A 19 -3.66 2.54 3.90
CA ARG A 19 -4.34 1.61 2.99
C ARG A 19 -3.60 1.61 1.65
N VAL A 20 -3.03 0.47 1.29
CA VAL A 20 -2.22 0.30 0.09
C VAL A 20 -2.84 -0.74 -0.85
N GLN A 21 -2.50 -0.66 -2.13
CA GLN A 21 -2.87 -1.64 -3.15
C GLN A 21 -1.62 -2.31 -3.71
N LEU A 22 -1.56 -3.64 -3.63
CA LEU A 22 -0.51 -4.46 -4.21
C LEU A 22 -1.03 -5.14 -5.48
N THR A 23 -0.20 -5.19 -6.50
CA THR A 23 -0.51 -5.89 -7.76
C THR A 23 0.47 -7.03 -7.93
N ASP A 24 -0.04 -8.26 -8.10
CA ASP A 24 0.82 -9.41 -8.36
C ASP A 24 1.27 -9.50 -9.83
N ALA A 25 2.17 -10.45 -10.13
CA ALA A 25 2.66 -10.68 -11.49
C ALA A 25 1.57 -11.16 -12.49
N LYS A 26 0.39 -11.56 -12.00
CA LYS A 26 -0.78 -11.93 -12.81
C LYS A 26 -1.77 -10.78 -12.96
N GLY A 27 -1.46 -9.59 -12.42
CA GLY A 27 -2.34 -8.42 -12.45
C GLY A 27 -3.45 -8.44 -11.40
N ARG A 28 -3.40 -9.32 -10.40
CA ARG A 28 -4.40 -9.34 -9.32
C ARG A 28 -4.11 -8.23 -8.32
N HIS A 29 -5.16 -7.51 -7.95
CA HIS A 29 -5.08 -6.40 -7.01
C HIS A 29 -5.52 -6.83 -5.61
N TYR A 30 -4.73 -6.43 -4.62
CA TYR A 30 -4.98 -6.71 -3.21
C TYR A 30 -4.92 -5.41 -2.43
N THR A 31 -5.95 -5.12 -1.64
CA THR A 31 -6.03 -3.91 -0.83
C THR A 31 -5.89 -4.29 0.64
N MET A 32 -4.94 -3.67 1.34
CA MET A 32 -4.66 -3.96 2.75
C MET A 32 -4.28 -2.68 3.51
N VAL A 33 -4.47 -2.70 4.84
CA VAL A 33 -3.90 -1.72 5.77
C VAL A 33 -2.54 -2.22 6.25
N LEU A 34 -1.50 -1.39 6.16
CA LEU A 34 -0.17 -1.74 6.68
C LEU A 34 -0.20 -1.86 8.20
N THR A 35 0.15 -3.03 8.71
CA THR A 35 0.31 -3.32 10.13
C THR A 35 1.76 -3.70 10.42
N PRO A 36 2.32 -3.31 11.58
CA PRO A 36 3.67 -3.73 11.98
C PRO A 36 3.77 -5.27 12.03
N GLY A 37 4.85 -5.83 11.51
CA GLY A 37 5.03 -7.30 11.44
C GLY A 37 3.99 -8.02 10.59
N GLY A 38 3.23 -7.29 9.75
CA GLY A 38 2.31 -7.88 8.80
C GLY A 38 3.04 -8.44 7.57
N GLU A 39 2.46 -9.49 7.00
CA GLU A 39 3.02 -10.18 5.84
C GLU A 39 1.98 -10.30 4.72
N PHE A 40 2.34 -9.82 3.53
CA PHE A 40 1.56 -10.05 2.32
C PHE A 40 2.00 -11.34 1.63
N HIS A 41 1.14 -12.35 1.63
CA HIS A 41 1.41 -13.65 1.02
C HIS A 41 1.14 -13.62 -0.48
N THR A 42 2.19 -13.69 -1.28
CA THR A 42 2.10 -13.96 -2.72
C THR A 42 2.28 -15.45 -3.01
N HIS A 43 1.93 -15.89 -4.22
CA HIS A 43 2.31 -17.23 -4.70
C HIS A 43 3.84 -17.49 -4.73
N ARG A 44 4.65 -16.44 -4.58
CA ARG A 44 6.11 -16.52 -4.58
C ARG A 44 6.73 -16.37 -3.18
N GLY A 45 5.91 -16.27 -2.12
CA GLY A 45 6.36 -16.08 -0.74
C GLY A 45 5.73 -14.86 -0.06
N ALA A 46 6.14 -14.60 1.18
CA ALA A 46 5.67 -13.47 1.98
C ALA A 46 6.49 -12.20 1.72
N ILE A 47 5.82 -11.05 1.65
CA ILE A 47 6.42 -9.71 1.60
C ILE A 47 6.12 -9.04 2.95
N GLY A 48 7.16 -8.78 3.74
CA GLY A 48 7.03 -8.09 5.03
C GLY A 48 6.70 -6.61 4.85
N HIS A 49 5.89 -6.06 5.76
CA HIS A 49 5.50 -4.64 5.74
C HIS A 49 6.59 -3.68 6.27
N ASP A 50 7.70 -4.19 6.80
CA ASP A 50 8.69 -3.41 7.56
C ASP A 50 9.93 -2.96 6.71
N GLY A 51 9.75 -2.77 5.39
CA GLY A 51 10.83 -2.47 4.43
C GLY A 51 10.88 -1.02 3.95
#